data_AF-A0A0M7AUX2-F1
#
_entry.id   AF-A0A0M7AUX2-F1
#
_cell.length_a   1.000
_cell.length_b   1.000
_cell.length_c   1.000
_cell.angle_alpha   90.00
_cell.angle_beta   90.00
_cell.angle_gamma   90.00
#
_symmetry.space_group_name_H-M   'P 1'
#
loop_
_entity.id
_entity.type
_entity.pdbx_description
1 polymer ?
#
loop_
_entity_poly.entity_id
_entity_poly.type
_entity_poly.pdbx_seq_one_letter_code
_entity_poly.pdbx_strand_id
1 'polypeptide(L)'
;MATKQNSEISARERFELYCADYGKTLDPSDQILDVIINAGSQLGFIFGQETADKFMGELLENVFDSHGSEISSAELKWQEFAWKYRQTIATELPGGTSMFWLIAYAKFGIVLDGGRNIDELQKSISNAIKQIEKFHATCITPPWQDDQEDVIQTIVSWSSGRHALDNGQPIEPSGLALLADVNERTVKNLMAKKQEGLRNKNGKVEHGEAVEWLESKKNYWNSVWMSQDFNEDAEIAAESEEQFVFVPVTRDGSIFHPGLIDKIGFRVGPKDKQSDCETYEEALQKLQTMPKPYWSRKNANGMRVVLSGIRWERLSLSELKKFEDDPERRLQATL
;
A
#
# COMPACT_ATOMS: atom_id res chain seq x y z
N MET A 1 -28.79 -17.79 4.71
CA MET A 1 -28.43 -16.36 4.65
C MET A 1 -28.49 -15.95 3.19
N ALA A 2 -29.25 -14.92 2.84
CA ALA A 2 -29.26 -14.42 1.45
C ALA A 2 -27.87 -13.87 1.12
N THR A 3 -27.28 -14.31 0.01
CA THR A 3 -26.02 -13.75 -0.49
C THR A 3 -26.29 -12.30 -0.87
N LYS A 4 -25.64 -11.34 -0.19
CA LYS A 4 -25.71 -9.92 -0.55
C LYS A 4 -25.36 -9.73 -2.02
N GLN A 5 -26.00 -8.78 -2.70
CA GLN A 5 -25.52 -8.35 -4.01
C GLN A 5 -24.23 -7.55 -3.84
N ASN A 6 -23.33 -7.60 -4.82
CA ASN A 6 -22.06 -6.85 -4.78
C ASN A 6 -22.29 -5.34 -4.60
N SER A 7 -23.43 -4.84 -5.09
CA SER A 7 -23.85 -3.44 -4.94
C SER A 7 -24.13 -3.00 -3.49
N GLU A 8 -24.43 -3.95 -2.60
CA GLU A 8 -24.73 -3.71 -1.18
C GLU A 8 -23.49 -3.78 -0.28
N ILE A 9 -22.33 -4.12 -0.85
CA ILE A 9 -21.07 -4.25 -0.13
C ILE A 9 -20.45 -2.86 0.07
N SER A 10 -20.09 -2.55 1.32
CA SER A 10 -19.48 -1.27 1.69
C SER A 10 -18.10 -1.07 1.06
N ALA A 11 -17.63 0.18 0.95
CA ALA A 11 -16.30 0.46 0.41
C ALA A 11 -15.17 -0.21 1.21
N ARG A 12 -15.29 -0.26 2.54
CA ARG A 12 -14.32 -0.95 3.42
C ARG A 12 -14.26 -2.44 3.15
N GLU A 13 -15.40 -3.10 3.08
CA GLU A 13 -15.48 -4.54 2.77
C GLU A 13 -14.93 -4.83 1.35
N ARG A 14 -15.13 -3.91 0.40
CA ARG A 14 -14.52 -4.00 -0.94
C ARG A 14 -13.01 -3.84 -0.92
N PHE A 15 -12.47 -2.96 -0.07
CA PHE A 15 -11.03 -2.82 0.11
C PHE A 15 -10.43 -4.13 0.64
N GLU A 16 -11.04 -4.74 1.65
CA GLU A 16 -10.60 -6.04 2.18
C GLU A 16 -10.64 -7.14 1.11
N LEU A 17 -11.69 -7.18 0.29
CA LEU A 17 -11.81 -8.10 -0.84
C LEU A 17 -10.75 -7.85 -1.91
N TYR A 18 -10.46 -6.59 -2.22
CA TYR A 18 -9.38 -6.22 -3.12
C TYR A 18 -8.01 -6.68 -2.58
N CYS A 19 -7.71 -6.41 -1.31
CA CYS A 19 -6.46 -6.87 -0.68
C CYS A 19 -6.35 -8.41 -0.68
N ALA A 20 -7.48 -9.12 -0.49
CA ALA A 20 -7.50 -10.59 -0.55
C ALA A 20 -7.33 -11.14 -1.98
N ASP A 21 -7.74 -10.38 -3.00
CA ASP A 21 -7.63 -10.69 -4.43
C ASP A 21 -6.32 -10.16 -5.06
N TYR A 22 -5.55 -9.38 -4.29
CA TYR A 22 -4.34 -8.71 -4.75
C TYR A 22 -3.36 -9.70 -5.38
N GLY A 23 -2.97 -9.43 -6.63
CA GLY A 23 -2.05 -10.28 -7.41
C GLY A 23 -2.64 -11.62 -7.90
N LYS A 24 -3.95 -11.86 -7.75
CA LYS A 24 -4.59 -13.14 -8.19
C LYS A 24 -5.35 -13.03 -9.50
N THR A 25 -6.27 -12.08 -9.61
CA THR A 25 -7.16 -11.99 -10.78
C THR A 25 -6.49 -11.28 -11.97
N LEU A 26 -5.77 -10.19 -11.69
CA LEU A 26 -5.12 -9.38 -12.70
C LEU A 26 -3.89 -8.74 -12.06
N ASP A 27 -2.72 -9.01 -12.62
CA ASP A 27 -1.44 -8.60 -12.04
C ASP A 27 -0.52 -8.06 -13.13
N PRO A 28 -0.23 -6.74 -13.15
CA PRO A 28 0.63 -6.14 -14.16
C PRO A 28 2.12 -6.39 -13.91
N SER A 29 2.50 -7.04 -12.80
CA SER A 29 3.91 -7.13 -12.38
C SER A 29 4.82 -7.79 -13.39
N ASP A 30 4.36 -8.88 -14.01
CA ASP A 30 5.15 -9.62 -15.00
C ASP A 30 5.32 -8.77 -16.28
N GLN A 31 4.26 -8.10 -16.74
CA GLN A 31 4.32 -7.22 -17.92
C GLN A 31 5.18 -5.98 -17.69
N ILE A 32 5.10 -5.36 -16.50
CA ILE A 32 5.98 -4.25 -16.11
C ILE A 32 7.43 -4.71 -16.12
N LEU A 33 7.71 -5.89 -15.56
CA LEU A 33 9.04 -6.46 -15.54
C LEU A 33 9.57 -6.71 -16.95
N ASP A 34 8.76 -7.26 -17.85
CA ASP A 34 9.14 -7.51 -19.24
C ASP A 34 9.54 -6.21 -19.95
N VAL A 35 8.81 -5.11 -19.72
CA VAL A 35 9.17 -3.78 -20.23
C VAL A 35 10.52 -3.33 -19.68
N ILE A 36 10.77 -3.50 -18.38
CA ILE A 36 12.04 -3.15 -17.72
C ILE A 36 13.20 -3.98 -18.29
N ILE A 37 13.01 -5.30 -18.45
CA ILE A 37 14.03 -6.21 -18.98
C ILE A 37 14.37 -5.86 -20.44
N ASN A 38 13.35 -5.58 -21.26
CA ASN A 38 13.54 -5.20 -22.65
C ASN A 38 14.26 -3.85 -22.76
N ALA A 39 13.87 -2.86 -21.95
CA ALA A 39 14.57 -1.58 -21.90
C ALA A 39 16.05 -1.75 -21.53
N GLY A 40 16.35 -2.55 -20.50
CA GLY A 40 17.74 -2.86 -20.12
C GLY A 40 18.53 -3.55 -21.25
N SER A 41 17.89 -4.46 -21.99
CA SER A 41 18.49 -5.16 -23.13
C SER A 41 18.80 -4.22 -24.30
N GLN A 42 17.91 -3.26 -24.59
CA GLN A 42 18.13 -2.21 -25.60
C GLN A 42 19.27 -1.27 -25.20
N LEU A 43 19.34 -0.89 -23.91
CA LEU A 43 20.48 -0.14 -23.39
C LEU A 43 21.79 -0.93 -23.54
N GLY A 44 21.76 -2.24 -23.29
CA GLY A 44 22.91 -3.13 -23.49
C GLY A 44 23.39 -3.16 -24.93
N PHE A 45 22.46 -3.15 -25.90
CA PHE A 45 22.79 -3.05 -27.32
C PHE A 45 23.43 -1.71 -27.71
N ILE A 46 22.95 -0.59 -27.15
CA ILE A 46 23.40 0.76 -27.51
C ILE A 46 24.71 1.16 -26.80
N PHE A 47 24.81 0.88 -25.50
CA PHE A 47 25.86 1.39 -24.62
C PHE A 47 26.85 0.31 -24.13
N GLY A 48 26.62 -0.95 -24.51
CA GLY A 48 27.37 -2.11 -24.03
C GLY A 48 26.75 -2.72 -22.77
N GLN A 49 26.83 -4.06 -22.66
CA GLN A 49 26.15 -4.83 -21.62
C GLN A 49 26.57 -4.44 -20.20
N GLU A 50 27.88 -4.24 -19.97
CA GLU A 50 28.40 -3.87 -18.65
C GLU A 50 27.85 -2.52 -18.16
N THR A 51 27.81 -1.52 -19.05
CA THR A 51 27.24 -0.19 -18.75
C THR A 51 25.75 -0.28 -18.43
N ALA A 52 25.01 -1.05 -19.23
CA ALA A 52 23.58 -1.24 -19.04
C ALA A 52 23.29 -1.99 -17.74
N ASP A 53 24.05 -3.05 -17.43
CA ASP A 53 23.87 -3.82 -16.20
C ASP A 53 24.11 -2.96 -14.95
N LYS A 54 25.16 -2.12 -14.97
CA LYS A 54 25.43 -1.18 -13.89
C LYS A 54 24.29 -0.15 -13.73
N PHE A 55 23.85 0.44 -14.84
CA PHE A 55 22.77 1.43 -14.83
C PHE A 55 21.44 0.84 -14.33
N MET A 56 21.07 -0.34 -14.80
CA MET A 56 19.83 -1.01 -14.38
C MET A 56 19.91 -1.46 -12.91
N GLY A 57 21.07 -1.91 -12.45
CA GLY A 57 21.32 -2.21 -11.04
C GLY A 57 21.07 -0.99 -10.15
N GLU A 58 21.74 0.13 -10.44
CA GLU A 58 21.58 1.38 -9.69
C GLU A 58 20.13 1.90 -9.72
N LEU A 59 19.44 1.79 -10.86
CA LEU A 59 18.04 2.20 -11.00
C LEU A 59 17.13 1.39 -10.07
N LEU A 60 17.31 0.06 -10.03
CA LEU A 60 16.47 -0.83 -9.24
C LEU A 60 16.78 -0.75 -7.74
N GLU A 61 18.03 -0.57 -7.33
CA GLU A 61 18.39 -0.36 -5.91
C GLU A 61 17.67 0.86 -5.31
N ASN A 62 17.64 1.98 -6.05
CA ASN A 62 16.96 3.20 -5.60
C ASN A 62 15.44 3.02 -5.40
N VAL A 63 14.82 2.05 -6.05
CA VAL A 63 13.39 1.73 -5.86
C VAL A 63 13.17 1.04 -4.49
N PHE A 64 14.16 0.34 -3.94
CA PHE A 64 14.04 -0.43 -2.69
C PHE A 64 14.63 0.24 -1.45
N ASP A 65 15.65 1.09 -1.60
CA ASP A 65 16.29 1.77 -0.46
C ASP A 65 15.34 2.73 0.29
N SER A 66 14.22 3.13 -0.32
CA SER A 66 13.16 3.92 0.32
C SER A 66 12.47 3.22 1.50
N HIS A 67 12.64 1.89 1.67
CA HIS A 67 11.96 1.08 2.69
C HIS A 67 12.92 0.32 3.64
N GLY A 68 14.20 0.69 3.70
CA GLY A 68 15.12 0.23 4.76
C GLY A 68 15.66 -1.20 4.64
N SER A 69 15.52 -1.81 3.47
CA SER A 69 16.20 -3.08 3.16
C SER A 69 17.40 -2.80 2.26
N GLU A 70 18.60 -2.82 2.85
CA GLU A 70 19.86 -2.68 2.10
C GLU A 70 20.03 -3.92 1.21
N ILE A 71 19.94 -3.74 -0.11
CA ILE A 71 20.13 -4.83 -1.07
C ILE A 71 21.54 -4.66 -1.62
N SER A 72 22.45 -5.54 -1.20
CA SER A 72 23.75 -5.67 -1.86
C SER A 72 23.53 -6.28 -3.26
N SER A 73 23.40 -5.45 -4.29
CA SER A 73 23.39 -5.89 -5.70
C SER A 73 24.70 -6.56 -6.14
N ALA A 74 25.74 -6.50 -5.31
CA ALA A 74 27.07 -7.02 -5.63
C ALA A 74 27.09 -8.53 -5.95
N GLU A 75 26.07 -9.29 -5.55
CA GLU A 75 26.02 -10.75 -5.75
C GLU A 75 25.00 -11.22 -6.81
N LEU A 76 24.02 -10.40 -7.21
CA LEU A 76 22.96 -10.80 -8.16
C LEU A 76 22.99 -9.96 -9.44
N LYS A 77 22.82 -10.62 -10.59
CA LYS A 77 22.51 -9.93 -11.85
C LYS A 77 21.17 -9.21 -11.70
N TRP A 78 21.08 -7.96 -12.13
CA TRP A 78 19.89 -7.12 -11.92
C TRP A 78 18.61 -7.75 -12.50
N GLN A 79 18.70 -8.60 -13.53
CA GLN A 79 17.55 -9.32 -14.08
C GLN A 79 16.99 -10.37 -13.10
N GLU A 80 17.88 -11.13 -12.44
CA GLU A 80 17.50 -12.12 -11.42
C GLU A 80 16.90 -11.42 -10.20
N PHE A 81 17.50 -10.28 -9.82
CA PHE A 81 16.97 -9.39 -8.82
C PHE A 81 15.55 -8.92 -9.19
N ALA A 82 15.39 -8.37 -10.40
CA ALA A 82 14.11 -7.84 -10.86
C ALA A 82 13.02 -8.91 -10.90
N TRP A 83 13.36 -10.12 -11.35
CA TRP A 83 12.43 -11.26 -11.35
C TRP A 83 12.01 -11.68 -9.93
N LYS A 84 12.97 -11.75 -9.01
CA LYS A 84 12.73 -12.13 -7.62
C LYS A 84 11.79 -11.16 -6.91
N TYR A 85 11.96 -9.85 -7.16
CA TYR A 85 11.21 -8.80 -6.47
C TYR A 85 10.19 -8.08 -7.36
N ARG A 86 9.77 -8.69 -8.47
CA ARG A 86 8.90 -8.05 -9.49
C ARG A 86 7.61 -7.45 -8.95
N GLN A 87 7.00 -8.11 -7.96
CA GLN A 87 5.79 -7.62 -7.27
C GLN A 87 6.07 -6.32 -6.52
N THR A 88 7.17 -6.27 -5.76
CA THR A 88 7.58 -5.06 -5.05
C THR A 88 7.97 -3.97 -6.04
N ILE A 89 8.73 -4.29 -7.09
CA ILE A 89 9.06 -3.32 -8.15
C ILE A 89 7.79 -2.72 -8.76
N ALA A 90 6.83 -3.57 -9.13
CA ALA A 90 5.59 -3.10 -9.74
C ALA A 90 4.77 -2.22 -8.79
N THR A 91 4.80 -2.47 -7.49
CA THR A 91 4.01 -1.72 -6.51
C THR A 91 4.65 -0.40 -6.08
N GLU A 92 5.98 -0.34 -6.06
CA GLU A 92 6.76 0.86 -5.69
C GLU A 92 6.94 1.84 -6.86
N LEU A 93 6.88 1.37 -8.10
CA LEU A 93 6.97 2.25 -9.26
C LEU A 93 5.66 3.05 -9.45
N PRO A 94 5.71 4.38 -9.62
CA PRO A 94 4.50 5.21 -9.73
C PRO A 94 3.48 4.73 -10.78
N GLY A 95 3.97 4.22 -11.91
CA GLY A 95 3.13 3.66 -12.97
C GLY A 95 2.44 2.35 -12.56
N GLY A 96 3.14 1.48 -11.85
CA GLY A 96 2.57 0.22 -11.39
C GLY A 96 1.66 0.40 -10.18
N THR A 97 1.99 1.28 -9.23
CA THR A 97 1.05 1.75 -8.19
C THR A 97 -0.25 2.23 -8.84
N SER A 98 -0.13 3.00 -9.93
CA SER A 98 -1.27 3.52 -10.69
C SER A 98 -2.15 2.42 -11.28
N MET A 99 -1.53 1.39 -11.84
CA MET A 99 -2.25 0.22 -12.37
C MET A 99 -2.99 -0.53 -11.27
N PHE A 100 -2.37 -0.77 -10.11
CA PHE A 100 -2.99 -1.52 -9.01
C PHE A 100 -4.23 -0.83 -8.46
N TRP A 101 -4.18 0.49 -8.22
CA TRP A 101 -5.37 1.18 -7.73
C TRP A 101 -6.44 1.34 -8.81
N LEU A 102 -6.06 1.45 -10.09
CA LEU A 102 -7.02 1.42 -11.20
C LEU A 102 -7.76 0.07 -11.29
N ILE A 103 -7.10 -1.05 -10.95
CA ILE A 103 -7.79 -2.35 -10.83
C ILE A 103 -8.85 -2.29 -9.72
N ALA A 104 -8.53 -1.71 -8.55
CA ALA A 104 -9.48 -1.52 -7.47
C ALA A 104 -10.69 -0.67 -7.92
N TYR A 105 -10.42 0.41 -8.63
CA TYR A 105 -11.43 1.29 -9.21
C TYR A 105 -12.31 0.60 -10.25
N ALA A 106 -11.70 -0.07 -11.22
CA ALA A 106 -12.42 -0.69 -12.33
C ALA A 106 -13.29 -1.87 -11.85
N LYS A 107 -12.69 -2.77 -11.05
CA LYS A 107 -13.33 -4.00 -10.59
C LYS A 107 -14.29 -3.77 -9.43
N PHE A 108 -13.85 -3.07 -8.38
CA PHE A 108 -14.59 -2.95 -7.14
C PHE A 108 -15.27 -1.58 -6.97
N GLY A 109 -15.01 -0.61 -7.85
CA GLY A 109 -15.64 0.71 -7.76
C GLY A 109 -15.18 1.54 -6.56
N ILE A 110 -13.97 1.27 -6.05
CA ILE A 110 -13.31 1.99 -4.94
C ILE A 110 -12.03 2.66 -5.43
N VAL A 111 -11.64 3.77 -4.82
CA VAL A 111 -10.36 4.43 -5.09
C VAL A 111 -9.46 4.28 -3.87
N LEU A 112 -8.17 4.03 -4.13
CA LEU A 112 -7.12 3.91 -3.10
C LEU A 112 -6.22 5.15 -3.05
N ASP A 113 -6.45 6.11 -3.95
CA ASP A 113 -5.72 7.36 -3.98
C ASP A 113 -6.18 8.25 -2.81
N GLY A 114 -5.24 8.84 -2.08
CA GLY A 114 -5.49 9.68 -0.89
C GLY A 114 -6.03 11.07 -1.22
N GLY A 115 -6.72 11.23 -2.35
CA GLY A 115 -7.33 12.47 -2.77
C GLY A 115 -8.33 12.96 -1.73
N ARG A 116 -8.34 14.27 -1.46
CA ARG A 116 -9.09 14.84 -0.34
C ARG A 116 -10.52 15.21 -0.69
N ASN A 117 -10.88 15.15 -1.98
CA ASN A 117 -12.22 15.43 -2.49
C ASN A 117 -12.49 14.74 -3.83
N ILE A 118 -13.78 14.68 -4.20
CA ILE A 118 -14.28 13.98 -5.40
C ILE A 118 -13.69 14.55 -6.70
N ASP A 119 -13.56 15.88 -6.82
CA ASP A 119 -13.05 16.51 -8.04
C ASP A 119 -11.57 16.17 -8.30
N GLU A 120 -10.76 16.13 -7.23
CA GLU A 120 -9.36 15.70 -7.30
C GLU A 120 -9.25 14.23 -7.69
N LEU A 121 -10.05 13.36 -7.08
CA LEU A 121 -10.06 11.93 -7.38
C LEU A 121 -10.48 11.68 -8.84
N GLN A 122 -11.52 12.36 -9.32
CA GLN A 122 -11.97 12.24 -10.70
C GLN A 122 -10.88 12.65 -11.69
N LYS A 123 -10.13 13.72 -11.39
CA LYS A 123 -8.97 14.14 -12.19
C LYS A 123 -7.84 13.13 -12.12
N SER A 124 -7.55 12.60 -10.94
CA SER A 124 -6.51 11.57 -10.72
C SER A 124 -6.81 10.30 -11.54
N ILE A 125 -8.05 9.80 -11.49
CA ILE A 125 -8.53 8.67 -12.32
C ILE A 125 -8.31 8.96 -13.80
N SER A 126 -8.81 10.09 -14.28
CA SER A 126 -8.69 10.43 -15.70
C SER A 126 -7.23 10.54 -16.14
N ASN A 127 -6.36 11.10 -15.29
CA ASN A 127 -4.94 11.25 -15.57
C ASN A 127 -4.21 9.90 -15.57
N ALA A 128 -4.48 9.04 -14.59
CA ALA A 128 -3.86 7.71 -14.50
C ALA A 128 -4.21 6.85 -15.71
N ILE A 129 -5.49 6.83 -16.13
CA ILE A 129 -5.93 6.11 -17.33
C ILE A 129 -5.16 6.61 -18.56
N LYS A 130 -5.09 7.92 -18.77
CA LYS A 130 -4.37 8.52 -19.92
C LYS A 130 -2.87 8.24 -19.88
N GLN A 131 -2.26 8.26 -18.69
CA GLN A 131 -0.84 7.99 -18.54
C GLN A 131 -0.53 6.52 -18.88
N ILE A 132 -1.34 5.58 -18.41
CA ILE A 132 -1.15 4.15 -18.68
C ILE A 132 -1.44 3.83 -20.14
N GLU A 133 -2.48 4.43 -20.73
CA GLU A 133 -2.76 4.30 -22.17
C GLU A 133 -1.59 4.83 -23.01
N LYS A 134 -1.05 6.01 -22.67
CA LYS A 134 0.12 6.56 -23.34
C LYS A 134 1.36 5.68 -23.14
N PHE A 135 1.56 5.16 -21.94
CA PHE A 135 2.64 4.23 -21.64
C PHE A 135 2.52 2.97 -22.50
N HIS A 136 1.36 2.32 -22.53
CA HIS A 136 1.11 1.14 -23.34
C HIS A 136 1.36 1.38 -24.83
N ALA A 137 0.87 2.51 -25.37
CA ALA A 137 1.07 2.88 -26.77
C ALA A 137 2.53 3.22 -27.14
N THR A 138 3.36 3.58 -26.16
CA THR A 138 4.77 3.95 -26.37
C THR A 138 5.75 2.87 -25.95
N CYS A 139 5.31 1.89 -25.16
CA CYS A 139 6.09 0.73 -24.85
C CYS A 139 6.44 0.02 -26.15
N ILE A 140 7.75 -0.18 -26.36
CA ILE A 140 8.23 -1.12 -27.35
C ILE A 140 7.87 -2.49 -26.79
N THR A 141 6.64 -2.92 -27.05
CA THR A 141 6.18 -4.24 -26.67
C THR A 141 7.18 -5.24 -27.25
N PRO A 142 7.82 -6.10 -26.44
CA PRO A 142 8.26 -7.38 -26.95
C PRO A 142 7.06 -7.98 -27.68
N PRO A 143 7.22 -8.68 -28.82
CA PRO A 143 6.12 -9.41 -29.40
C PRO A 143 5.63 -10.38 -28.32
N TRP A 144 4.55 -10.02 -27.63
CA TRP A 144 3.90 -10.89 -26.68
C TRP A 144 3.73 -12.21 -27.42
N GLN A 145 4.25 -13.29 -26.82
CA GLN A 145 3.99 -14.64 -27.33
C GLN A 145 2.49 -14.70 -27.59
N ASP A 146 2.08 -15.08 -28.81
CA ASP A 146 0.71 -14.98 -29.37
C ASP A 146 -0.43 -15.50 -28.45
N ASP A 147 -0.09 -16.10 -27.32
CA ASP A 147 -0.97 -16.76 -26.36
C ASP A 147 -1.12 -16.04 -24.99
N GLN A 148 -0.39 -14.94 -24.70
CA GLN A 148 -0.54 -14.23 -23.40
C GLN A 148 -1.51 -13.05 -23.45
N GLU A 149 -2.33 -12.92 -22.40
CA GLU A 149 -3.27 -11.81 -22.23
C GLU A 149 -2.54 -10.49 -22.01
N ASP A 150 -2.94 -9.43 -22.75
CA ASP A 150 -2.43 -8.07 -22.56
C ASP A 150 -3.08 -7.42 -21.32
N VAL A 151 -2.51 -7.71 -20.16
CA VAL A 151 -2.96 -7.22 -18.85
C VAL A 151 -3.06 -5.69 -18.82
N ILE A 152 -2.08 -4.96 -19.36
CA ILE A 152 -2.10 -3.49 -19.35
C ILE A 152 -3.28 -2.97 -20.19
N GLN A 153 -3.51 -3.53 -21.38
CA GLN A 153 -4.68 -3.17 -22.19
C GLN A 153 -6.01 -3.54 -21.51
N THR A 154 -6.05 -4.66 -20.80
CA THR A 154 -7.21 -5.05 -19.98
C THR A 154 -7.48 -4.01 -18.89
N ILE A 155 -6.46 -3.55 -18.16
CA ILE A 155 -6.59 -2.50 -17.14
C ILE A 155 -7.11 -1.19 -17.76
N VAL A 156 -6.55 -0.76 -18.89
CA VAL A 156 -7.00 0.45 -19.61
C VAL A 156 -8.46 0.31 -20.03
N SER A 157 -8.83 -0.81 -20.64
CA SER A 157 -10.19 -1.05 -21.14
C SER A 157 -11.21 -1.08 -20.00
N TRP A 158 -10.88 -1.76 -18.89
CA TRP A 158 -11.75 -1.87 -17.73
C TRP A 158 -11.95 -0.51 -17.05
N SER A 159 -10.85 0.19 -16.78
CA SER A 159 -10.86 1.48 -16.09
C SER A 159 -11.53 2.56 -16.94
N SER A 160 -11.29 2.57 -18.24
CA SER A 160 -11.97 3.48 -19.18
C SER A 160 -13.45 3.20 -19.27
N GLY A 161 -13.85 1.93 -19.30
CA GLY A 161 -15.26 1.53 -19.30
C GLY A 161 -15.98 1.98 -18.03
N ARG A 162 -15.36 1.76 -16.87
CA ARG A 162 -15.83 2.27 -15.57
C ARG A 162 -15.96 3.79 -15.57
N HIS A 163 -14.90 4.49 -16.00
CA HIS A 163 -14.88 5.94 -16.03
C HIS A 163 -15.95 6.51 -16.96
N ALA A 164 -16.18 5.90 -18.13
CA ALA A 164 -17.29 6.29 -19.00
C ALA A 164 -18.65 6.13 -18.31
N LEU A 165 -18.86 5.00 -17.63
CA LEU A 165 -20.08 4.73 -16.87
C LEU A 165 -20.30 5.79 -15.77
N ASP A 166 -19.30 6.05 -14.94
CA ASP A 166 -19.38 6.99 -13.82
C ASP A 166 -19.61 8.45 -14.26
N ASN A 167 -19.33 8.77 -15.54
CA ASN A 167 -19.42 10.11 -16.11
C ASN A 167 -20.56 10.27 -17.12
N GLY A 168 -21.51 9.33 -17.19
CA GLY A 168 -22.66 9.43 -18.08
C GLY A 168 -22.31 9.28 -19.57
N GLN A 169 -21.15 8.71 -19.91
CA GLN A 169 -20.64 8.61 -21.28
C GLN A 169 -20.96 7.25 -21.91
N PRO A 170 -21.05 7.17 -23.26
CA PRO A 170 -21.14 5.89 -23.96
C PRO A 170 -19.91 5.01 -23.70
N ILE A 171 -20.14 3.71 -23.51
CA ILE A 171 -19.11 2.76 -23.06
C ILE A 171 -18.65 1.86 -24.21
N GLU A 172 -17.35 1.61 -24.29
CA GLU A 172 -16.76 0.67 -25.25
C GLU A 172 -17.17 -0.78 -24.94
N PRO A 173 -17.39 -1.64 -25.95
CA PRO A 173 -17.81 -3.03 -25.73
C PRO A 173 -16.83 -3.83 -24.86
N SER A 174 -15.52 -3.61 -25.02
CA SER A 174 -14.47 -4.27 -24.24
C SER A 174 -14.54 -3.93 -22.76
N GLY A 175 -14.63 -2.64 -22.42
CA GLY A 175 -14.79 -2.17 -21.04
C GLY A 175 -16.10 -2.66 -20.43
N LEU A 176 -17.21 -2.60 -21.18
CA LEU A 176 -18.51 -3.06 -20.70
C LEU A 176 -18.53 -4.58 -20.43
N ALA A 177 -17.82 -5.36 -21.22
CA ALA A 177 -17.70 -6.80 -21.05
C ALA A 177 -16.95 -7.16 -19.76
N LEU A 178 -15.84 -6.47 -19.48
CA LEU A 178 -15.05 -6.62 -18.25
C LEU A 178 -15.88 -6.23 -17.01
N LEU A 179 -16.63 -5.13 -17.08
CA LEU A 179 -17.55 -4.72 -16.01
C LEU A 179 -18.63 -5.75 -15.69
N ALA A 180 -19.11 -6.46 -16.71
CA ALA A 180 -20.17 -7.45 -16.59
C ALA A 180 -19.66 -8.87 -16.33
N ASP A 181 -18.34 -9.07 -16.27
CA ASP A 181 -17.70 -10.39 -16.14
C ASP A 181 -18.13 -11.35 -17.27
N VAL A 182 -18.10 -10.86 -18.52
CA VAL A 182 -18.44 -11.64 -19.72
C VAL A 182 -17.43 -11.38 -20.84
N ASN A 183 -17.44 -12.25 -21.86
CA ASN A 183 -16.67 -12.03 -23.07
C ASN A 183 -17.20 -10.84 -23.89
N GLU A 184 -16.29 -10.07 -24.51
CA GLU A 184 -16.63 -8.93 -25.39
C GLU A 184 -17.59 -9.35 -26.53
N ARG A 185 -17.43 -10.58 -27.05
CA ARG A 185 -18.33 -11.14 -28.06
C ARG A 185 -19.79 -11.18 -27.59
N THR A 186 -20.05 -11.41 -26.31
CA THR A 186 -21.41 -11.39 -25.75
C THR A 186 -22.02 -10.00 -25.88
N VAL A 187 -21.26 -8.96 -25.55
CA VAL A 187 -21.69 -7.55 -25.68
C VAL A 187 -21.93 -7.20 -27.16
N LYS A 188 -20.99 -7.52 -28.05
CA LYS A 188 -21.14 -7.30 -29.50
C LYS A 188 -22.36 -8.01 -30.08
N ASN A 189 -22.65 -9.24 -29.64
CA ASN A 189 -23.84 -9.97 -30.04
C ASN A 189 -25.14 -9.30 -29.56
N LEU A 190 -25.14 -8.74 -28.34
CA LEU A 190 -26.28 -7.96 -27.85
C LEU A 190 -26.45 -6.67 -28.64
N MET A 191 -25.36 -6.00 -29.00
CA MET A 191 -25.40 -4.78 -29.81
C MET A 191 -25.92 -4.99 -31.23
N ALA A 192 -25.77 -6.20 -31.77
CA ALA A 192 -26.30 -6.55 -33.08
C ALA A 192 -27.83 -6.78 -33.09
N LYS A 193 -28.46 -6.99 -31.93
CA LYS A 193 -29.91 -7.21 -31.82
C LYS A 193 -30.65 -5.87 -31.82
N LYS A 194 -31.63 -5.69 -32.72
CA LYS A 194 -32.31 -4.40 -32.93
C LYS A 194 -33.39 -4.02 -31.90
N GLN A 195 -34.08 -4.98 -31.28
CA GLN A 195 -35.24 -4.71 -30.40
C GLN A 195 -35.04 -5.12 -28.93
N GLU A 196 -34.17 -6.08 -28.66
CA GLU A 196 -33.88 -6.61 -27.30
C GLU A 196 -32.38 -6.52 -26.97
N GLY A 197 -31.66 -5.67 -27.70
CA GLY A 197 -30.20 -5.54 -27.64
C GLY A 197 -29.75 -4.23 -27.03
N LEU A 198 -28.44 -4.12 -26.80
CA LEU A 198 -27.80 -2.89 -26.36
C LEU A 198 -27.69 -1.92 -27.53
N ARG A 199 -28.20 -0.71 -27.38
CA ARG A 199 -28.22 0.31 -28.41
C ARG A 199 -26.81 0.77 -28.70
N ASN A 200 -26.43 0.51 -29.94
CA ASN A 200 -25.17 0.94 -30.50
C ASN A 200 -25.28 2.38 -31.00
N LYS A 201 -24.41 3.26 -30.50
CA LYS A 201 -24.14 4.59 -31.05
C LYS A 201 -22.66 4.71 -31.33
N ASN A 202 -22.29 4.80 -32.61
CA ASN A 202 -20.92 4.94 -33.07
C ASN A 202 -19.96 3.85 -32.55
N GLY A 203 -20.43 2.60 -32.43
CA GLY A 203 -19.63 1.48 -31.93
C GLY A 203 -19.63 1.31 -30.41
N LYS A 204 -20.29 2.21 -29.67
CA LYS A 204 -20.39 2.19 -28.20
C LYS A 204 -21.81 1.88 -27.73
N VAL A 205 -21.93 1.43 -26.49
CA VAL A 205 -23.22 1.24 -25.82
C VAL A 205 -23.62 2.53 -25.10
N GLU A 206 -24.86 2.99 -25.30
CA GLU A 206 -25.37 4.18 -24.60
C GLU A 206 -25.39 3.96 -23.08
N HIS A 207 -25.03 5.00 -22.32
CA HIS A 207 -24.89 4.95 -20.86
C HIS A 207 -26.11 4.34 -20.14
N GLY A 208 -27.32 4.82 -20.42
CA GLY A 208 -28.52 4.38 -19.69
C GLY A 208 -28.78 2.88 -19.82
N GLU A 209 -28.64 2.33 -21.03
CA GLU A 209 -28.84 0.91 -21.27
C GLU A 209 -27.71 0.05 -20.70
N ALA A 210 -26.48 0.57 -20.70
CA ALA A 210 -25.36 -0.10 -20.05
C ALA A 210 -25.59 -0.22 -18.53
N VAL A 211 -26.07 0.84 -17.88
CA VAL A 211 -26.42 0.82 -16.45
C VAL A 211 -27.50 -0.21 -16.17
N GLU A 212 -28.64 -0.14 -16.86
CA GLU A 212 -29.76 -1.08 -16.69
C GLU A 212 -29.31 -2.54 -16.88
N TRP A 213 -28.47 -2.79 -17.89
CA TRP A 213 -27.96 -4.12 -18.17
C TRP A 213 -26.96 -4.62 -17.10
N LEU A 214 -26.07 -3.75 -16.61
CA LEU A 214 -25.11 -4.07 -15.56
C LEU A 214 -25.81 -4.33 -14.22
N GLU A 215 -26.82 -3.54 -13.86
CA GLU A 215 -27.61 -3.72 -12.64
C GLU A 215 -28.36 -5.07 -12.62
N SER A 216 -28.67 -5.63 -13.79
CA SER A 216 -29.25 -6.97 -13.90
C SER A 216 -28.25 -8.10 -13.59
N LYS A 217 -26.94 -7.81 -13.48
CA LYS A 217 -25.88 -8.81 -13.25
C LYS A 217 -25.59 -8.96 -11.77
N LYS A 218 -25.63 -10.22 -11.30
CA LYS A 218 -25.33 -10.56 -9.91
C LYS A 218 -23.88 -10.20 -9.49
N ASN A 219 -22.92 -10.32 -10.41
CA ASN A 219 -21.50 -10.11 -10.12
C ASN A 219 -21.04 -8.66 -10.35
N TYR A 220 -21.92 -7.77 -10.80
CA TYR A 220 -21.55 -6.39 -11.10
C TYR A 220 -21.29 -5.59 -9.83
N TRP A 221 -20.18 -4.87 -9.81
CA TRP A 221 -19.81 -3.92 -8.78
C TRP A 221 -20.13 -2.51 -9.27
N ASN A 222 -21.06 -1.82 -8.62
CA ASN A 222 -21.30 -0.39 -8.86
C ASN A 222 -20.18 0.46 -8.26
N SER A 223 -20.07 1.72 -8.66
CA SER A 223 -19.13 2.64 -8.05
C SER A 223 -19.62 3.12 -6.68
N VAL A 224 -18.74 3.06 -5.68
CA VAL A 224 -19.01 3.57 -4.32
C VAL A 224 -17.99 4.63 -3.89
N TRP A 225 -17.01 4.92 -4.74
CA TRP A 225 -15.92 5.84 -4.43
C TRP A 225 -16.35 7.28 -4.19
N MET A 226 -17.47 7.71 -4.77
CA MET A 226 -18.03 9.04 -4.51
C MET A 226 -18.58 9.19 -3.09
N SER A 227 -18.89 8.07 -2.43
CA SER A 227 -19.37 8.00 -1.05
C SER A 227 -18.39 7.31 -0.11
N GLN A 228 -17.14 7.10 -0.54
CA GLN A 228 -16.08 6.62 0.34
C GLN A 228 -15.81 7.67 1.41
N ASP A 229 -15.81 7.25 2.68
CA ASP A 229 -15.41 8.13 3.78
C ASP A 229 -13.89 8.14 3.88
N PHE A 230 -13.27 9.11 3.21
CA PHE A 230 -11.81 9.28 3.20
C PHE A 230 -11.24 9.70 4.57
N ASN A 231 -12.08 9.99 5.58
CA ASN A 231 -11.62 10.36 6.91
C ASN A 231 -11.27 9.14 7.80
N GLU A 232 -11.86 7.97 7.56
CA GLU A 232 -11.50 6.75 8.33
C GLU A 232 -10.02 6.38 8.10
N ASP A 233 -9.52 6.52 6.87
CA ASP A 233 -8.11 6.26 6.54
C ASP A 233 -7.16 7.29 7.17
N ALA A 234 -7.61 8.54 7.34
CA ALA A 234 -6.85 9.57 8.05
C ALA A 234 -6.77 9.29 9.56
N GLU A 235 -7.82 8.73 10.16
CA GLU A 235 -7.80 8.28 11.56
C GLU A 235 -6.90 7.06 11.77
N ILE A 236 -6.92 6.08 10.86
CA ILE A 236 -6.02 4.92 10.88
C ILE A 236 -4.56 5.34 10.65
N ALA A 237 -4.31 6.27 9.72
CA ALA A 237 -2.97 6.83 9.50
C ALA A 237 -2.49 7.61 10.73
N ALA A 238 -3.36 8.38 11.39
CA ALA A 238 -3.05 9.07 12.63
C ALA A 238 -2.79 8.12 13.80
N GLU A 239 -3.48 6.98 13.89
CA GLU A 239 -3.14 5.90 14.84
C GLU A 239 -1.80 5.23 14.48
N SER A 240 -1.45 5.15 13.19
CA SER A 240 -0.17 4.58 12.72
C SER A 240 1.04 5.51 12.90
N GLU A 241 0.82 6.83 12.99
CA GLU A 241 1.84 7.82 13.33
C GLU A 241 2.15 7.84 14.83
N GLU A 242 1.41 7.11 15.66
CA GLU A 242 1.73 7.01 17.08
C GLU A 242 3.04 6.23 17.25
N GLN A 243 4.14 6.95 17.47
CA GLN A 243 5.44 6.33 17.66
C GLN A 243 5.43 5.49 18.94
N PHE A 244 5.91 4.25 18.84
CA PHE A 244 5.99 3.32 19.96
C PHE A 244 7.42 3.13 20.43
N VAL A 245 7.58 2.92 21.74
CA VAL A 245 8.86 2.60 22.36
C VAL A 245 8.72 1.42 23.31
N PHE A 246 9.75 0.58 23.36
CA PHE A 246 9.83 -0.53 24.30
C PHE A 246 10.57 -0.09 25.55
N VAL A 247 9.89 -0.07 26.69
CA VAL A 247 10.44 0.37 27.97
C VAL A 247 10.54 -0.80 28.95
N PRO A 248 11.60 -0.87 29.77
CA PRO A 248 11.72 -1.89 30.80
C PRO A 248 10.77 -1.61 31.97
N VAL A 249 10.14 -2.65 32.47
CA VAL A 249 9.16 -2.61 33.56
C VAL A 249 9.64 -3.48 34.72
N THR A 250 9.59 -2.93 35.92
CA THR A 250 9.91 -3.64 37.17
C THR A 250 8.71 -4.45 37.68
N ARG A 251 8.93 -5.25 38.72
CA ARG A 251 7.87 -6.06 39.35
C ARG A 251 6.73 -5.23 39.95
N ASP A 252 6.99 -4.01 40.42
CA ASP A 252 5.98 -3.13 41.02
C ASP A 252 5.22 -2.28 39.97
N GLY A 253 5.47 -2.52 38.67
CA GLY A 253 4.87 -1.77 37.58
C GLY A 253 5.58 -0.45 37.25
N SER A 254 6.69 -0.12 37.91
CA SER A 254 7.49 1.07 37.55
C SER A 254 8.18 0.86 36.21
N ILE A 255 8.18 1.88 35.37
CA ILE A 255 8.84 1.87 34.06
C ILE A 255 10.04 2.81 34.04
N PHE A 256 10.91 2.67 33.04
CA PHE A 256 11.88 3.69 32.69
C PHE A 256 11.24 4.71 31.74
N HIS A 257 11.24 6.00 32.09
CA HIS A 257 10.59 7.07 31.34
C HIS A 257 11.36 8.41 31.46
N PRO A 258 11.12 9.40 30.58
CA PRO A 258 11.87 10.66 30.54
C PRO A 258 11.83 11.46 31.84
N GLY A 259 10.70 11.44 32.55
CA GLY A 259 10.52 12.12 33.84
C GLY A 259 11.41 11.62 35.00
N LEU A 260 12.22 10.58 34.77
CA LEU A 260 13.24 10.12 35.73
C LEU A 260 14.55 10.92 35.68
N ILE A 261 14.67 11.88 34.77
CA ILE A 261 15.85 12.72 34.61
C ILE A 261 16.23 13.44 35.93
N ASP A 262 17.51 13.46 36.26
CA ASP A 262 18.07 14.23 37.37
C ASP A 262 19.01 15.33 36.85
N LYS A 263 19.55 16.16 37.74
CA LYS A 263 20.52 17.22 37.40
C LYS A 263 21.77 16.74 36.64
N ILE A 264 22.07 15.43 36.72
CA ILE A 264 23.24 14.78 36.11
C ILE A 264 22.79 13.86 34.96
N GLY A 265 21.51 13.89 34.58
CA GLY A 265 20.92 12.99 33.58
C GLY A 265 20.37 11.70 34.18
N PHE A 266 20.36 10.65 33.36
CA PHE A 266 19.89 9.31 33.68
C PHE A 266 21.04 8.44 34.16
N ARG A 267 20.76 7.53 35.11
CA ARG A 267 21.76 6.58 35.60
C ARG A 267 21.30 5.15 35.37
N VAL A 268 22.06 4.43 34.56
CA VAL A 268 21.74 3.07 34.11
C VAL A 268 22.86 2.09 34.49
N GLY A 269 22.51 0.84 34.75
CA GLY A 269 23.43 -0.22 35.16
C GLY A 269 23.22 -0.71 36.60
N PRO A 270 23.79 -1.89 36.91
CA PRO A 270 23.70 -2.49 38.24
C PRO A 270 24.44 -1.63 39.27
N LYS A 271 24.16 -1.85 40.56
CA LYS A 271 24.62 -1.00 41.68
C LYS A 271 26.13 -0.74 41.70
N ASP A 272 26.93 -1.67 41.20
CA ASP A 272 28.40 -1.66 41.16
C ASP A 272 28.99 -1.15 39.83
N LYS A 273 28.18 -0.96 38.78
CA LYS A 273 28.62 -0.52 37.43
C LYS A 273 27.60 0.43 36.80
N GLN A 274 27.31 1.53 37.50
CA GLN A 274 26.40 2.54 36.99
C GLN A 274 27.11 3.52 36.04
N SER A 275 26.45 3.80 34.92
CA SER A 275 26.85 4.77 33.91
C SER A 275 25.85 5.91 33.91
N ASP A 276 26.34 7.15 33.84
CA ASP A 276 25.51 8.32 33.62
C ASP A 276 25.30 8.53 32.10
N CYS A 277 24.09 8.96 31.72
CA CYS A 277 23.63 9.24 30.36
C CYS A 277 22.95 10.60 30.35
N GLU A 278 23.24 11.42 29.34
CA GLU A 278 22.70 12.79 29.30
C GLU A 278 21.26 12.80 28.80
N THR A 279 20.92 11.92 27.86
CA THR A 279 19.61 11.85 27.22
C THR A 279 18.85 10.55 27.55
N TYR A 280 17.53 10.62 27.40
CA TYR A 280 16.66 9.48 27.63
C TYR A 280 16.91 8.37 26.60
N GLU A 281 17.12 8.76 25.34
CA GLU A 281 17.33 7.86 24.21
C GLU A 281 18.64 7.07 24.39
N GLU A 282 19.72 7.75 24.80
CA GLU A 282 21.00 7.12 25.08
C GLU A 282 20.89 6.12 26.25
N ALA A 283 20.17 6.52 27.30
CA ALA A 283 19.94 5.66 28.46
C ALA A 283 19.08 4.43 28.10
N LEU A 284 18.03 4.61 27.30
CA LEU A 284 17.15 3.53 26.85
C LEU A 284 17.91 2.53 25.96
N GLN A 285 18.71 3.01 25.01
CA GLN A 285 19.56 2.15 24.18
C GLN A 285 20.54 1.34 25.04
N LYS A 286 21.18 1.97 26.04
CA LYS A 286 22.05 1.23 26.98
C LYS A 286 21.27 0.18 27.76
N LEU A 287 20.05 0.46 28.23
CA LEU A 287 19.23 -0.53 28.92
C LEU A 287 18.84 -1.71 28.02
N GLN A 288 18.57 -1.47 26.73
CA GLN A 288 18.21 -2.49 25.75
C GLN A 288 19.36 -3.45 25.43
N THR A 289 20.61 -2.99 25.54
CA THR A 289 21.80 -3.86 25.35
C THR A 289 22.19 -4.66 26.59
N MET A 290 21.60 -4.38 27.75
CA MET A 290 21.88 -5.13 28.98
C MET A 290 21.10 -6.46 29.00
N PRO A 291 21.71 -7.58 29.42
CA PRO A 291 20.99 -8.84 29.64
C PRO A 291 19.83 -8.70 30.64
N LYS A 292 19.97 -7.78 31.59
CA LYS A 292 18.89 -7.36 32.48
C LYS A 292 18.98 -5.85 32.69
N PRO A 293 17.94 -5.07 32.38
CA PRO A 293 17.97 -3.61 32.48
C PRO A 293 17.93 -3.18 33.95
N TYR A 294 18.84 -2.29 34.33
CA TYR A 294 18.89 -1.68 35.67
C TYR A 294 18.98 -0.16 35.55
N TRP A 295 18.19 0.58 36.32
CA TRP A 295 18.26 2.04 36.33
C TRP A 295 18.02 2.59 37.74
N SER A 296 18.47 3.81 38.00
CA SER A 296 18.20 4.49 39.26
C SER A 296 17.02 5.45 39.14
N ARG A 297 16.21 5.56 40.19
CA ARG A 297 15.27 6.67 40.39
C ARG A 297 15.40 7.25 41.80
N LYS A 298 14.87 8.44 42.04
CA LYS A 298 14.61 8.93 43.40
C LYS A 298 13.28 8.37 43.89
N ASN A 299 13.20 8.02 45.17
CA ASN A 299 11.94 7.72 45.83
C ASN A 299 11.33 8.98 46.46
N ALA A 300 10.14 8.87 47.06
CA ALA A 300 9.45 9.96 47.75
C ALA A 300 10.30 10.65 48.85
N ASN A 301 11.29 9.94 49.42
CA ASN A 301 12.21 10.48 50.43
C ASN A 301 13.48 11.11 49.81
N GLY A 302 13.55 11.25 48.48
CA GLY A 302 14.69 11.79 47.75
C GLY A 302 15.91 10.86 47.67
N MET A 303 15.83 9.64 48.21
CA MET A 303 16.91 8.66 48.15
C MET A 303 16.92 7.94 46.80
N ARG A 304 18.11 7.67 46.27
CA ARG A 304 18.27 6.90 45.04
C ARG A 304 18.10 5.40 45.30
N VAL A 305 17.23 4.78 44.51
CA VAL A 305 17.00 3.34 44.51
C VAL A 305 17.29 2.79 43.12
N VAL A 306 18.00 1.66 43.08
CA VAL A 306 18.29 0.94 41.83
C VAL A 306 17.17 -0.06 41.59
N LEU A 307 16.52 0.11 40.45
CA LEU A 307 15.45 -0.73 39.94
C LEU A 307 16.01 -1.76 38.96
N SER A 308 15.33 -2.90 38.87
CA SER A 308 15.65 -3.93 37.90
C SER A 308 14.41 -4.27 37.09
N GLY A 309 14.49 -4.13 35.77
CA GLY A 309 13.41 -4.55 34.89
C GLY A 309 13.30 -6.07 34.85
N ILE A 310 12.08 -6.56 34.79
CA ILE A 310 11.73 -7.99 34.69
C ILE A 310 11.04 -8.33 33.37
N ARG A 311 10.47 -7.33 32.68
CA ARG A 311 9.85 -7.44 31.36
C ARG A 311 10.01 -6.15 30.57
N TRP A 312 9.70 -6.20 29.29
CA TRP A 312 9.62 -5.04 28.40
C TRP A 312 8.17 -4.83 27.99
N GLU A 313 7.72 -3.59 27.95
CA GLU A 313 6.37 -3.21 27.53
C GLU A 313 6.46 -2.23 26.36
N ARG A 314 5.60 -2.42 25.37
CA ARG A 314 5.44 -1.48 24.25
C ARG A 314 4.45 -0.39 24.68
N LEU A 315 4.88 0.86 24.68
CA LEU A 315 4.02 2.01 24.97
C LEU A 315 4.08 3.01 23.82
N SER A 316 2.97 3.70 23.58
CA SER A 316 2.97 4.85 22.68
C SER A 316 3.68 6.05 23.33
N LEU A 317 4.21 6.99 22.54
CA LEU A 317 4.79 8.23 23.09
C LEU A 317 3.76 9.03 23.92
N SER A 318 2.50 9.03 23.49
CA SER A 318 1.40 9.68 24.22
C SER A 318 1.17 9.03 25.60
N GLU A 319 1.29 7.70 25.68
CA GLU A 319 1.21 6.96 26.94
C GLU A 319 2.43 7.21 27.81
N LEU A 320 3.64 7.20 27.23
CA LEU A 320 4.90 7.44 27.94
C LEU A 320 4.91 8.84 28.58
N LYS A 321 4.39 9.85 27.89
CA LYS A 321 4.26 11.22 28.40
C LYS A 321 3.42 11.30 29.67
N LYS A 322 2.39 10.45 29.81
CA LYS A 322 1.58 10.38 31.04
C LYS A 322 2.38 9.88 32.26
N PHE A 323 3.49 9.18 32.06
CA PHE A 323 4.43 8.80 33.13
C PHE A 323 5.48 9.87 33.39
N GLU A 324 5.82 10.68 32.39
CA GLU A 324 6.64 11.88 32.59
C GLU A 324 5.93 12.89 33.49
N ASP A 325 4.64 13.13 33.25
CA ASP A 325 3.82 14.04 34.05
C ASP A 325 3.52 13.51 35.47
N ASP A 326 3.53 12.18 35.65
CA ASP A 326 3.38 11.49 36.94
C ASP A 326 4.41 10.36 37.11
N PRO A 327 5.62 10.67 37.62
CA PRO A 327 6.70 9.68 37.79
C PRO A 327 6.41 8.55 38.78
N GLU A 328 5.37 8.71 39.63
CA GLU A 328 4.95 7.67 40.57
C GLU A 328 3.87 6.75 39.96
N ARG A 329 3.39 7.05 38.75
CA ARG A 329 2.51 6.18 37.99
C ARG A 329 3.14 4.80 37.79
N ARG A 330 2.29 3.77 37.85
CA ARG A 330 2.66 2.37 37.64
C ARG A 330 1.78 1.77 36.57
N LEU A 331 2.36 0.89 35.75
CA LEU A 331 1.56 -0.01 34.94
C LEU A 331 0.83 -0.98 35.86
N GLN A 332 -0.47 -1.17 35.63
CA GLN A 332 -1.23 -2.18 36.36
C GLN A 332 -0.56 -3.55 36.13
N ALA A 333 -0.37 -4.31 37.21
CA ALA A 333 0.17 -5.66 37.10
C ALA A 333 -0.84 -6.51 36.33
N THR A 334 -0.49 -6.88 35.10
CA THR A 334 -1.15 -7.98 34.41
C THR A 334 -0.80 -9.23 35.20
N LEU A 335 -1.78 -9.79 35.94
CA LEU A 335 -1.64 -11.02 36.72
C LEU A 335 -1.30 -12.21 35.83
#